data_AF-A0A7X8CGR8-F1
#
_entry.id   AF-A0A7X8CGR8-F1
#
_cell.length_a   1.000
_cell.length_b   1.000
_cell.length_c   1.000
_cell.angle_alpha   90.00
_cell.angle_beta   90.00
_cell.angle_gamma   90.00
#
_symmetry.space_group_name_H-M   'P 1'
#
loop_
_entity.id
_entity.type
_entity.pdbx_description
1 polymer ?
#
loop_
_entity_poly.entity_id
_entity_poly.type
_entity_poly.pdbx_seq_one_letter_code
_entity_poly.pdbx_strand_id
1 'polypeptide(L)'
;MNTTSHYIMGIYQLNLLLRDSLEYMLPNRTFTVDVYEKRQKGIASLLSENSPFSSFVKNNGEKAEEVMNNFRNFEVEVYSDKGSIVKIHSDQVEVDQAKHIAFYEMVVGLFQTVEDILQGYLNHAKKTNTYEESLEKAIDSNEYYFRTLSHLVIVHDLIKAFNEFQVAMRESKGEPSPVANFINDDITKYYGFIAFQKKHNRVKDASYHEMLDKVNMLVQAMSGKRSLPEGTTFPDLFKDVEQSILKEAEKSEALWKVTFAPVMNEYIKFSKEAAEKAQKKMENLA
;
A
#
# COMPACT_ATOMS: atom_id res chain seq x y z
N MET A 1 -16.34 -18.19 9.05
CA MET A 1 -15.04 -17.87 9.64
C MET A 1 -14.69 -18.77 10.82
N ASN A 2 -13.57 -19.48 10.72
CA ASN A 2 -12.93 -20.25 11.79
C ASN A 2 -11.82 -19.44 12.50
N THR A 3 -11.22 -19.99 13.56
CA THR A 3 -10.17 -19.32 14.36
C THR A 3 -8.92 -18.97 13.53
N THR A 4 -8.49 -19.83 12.61
CA THR A 4 -7.34 -19.56 11.73
C THR A 4 -7.62 -18.36 10.84
N SER A 5 -8.78 -18.36 10.17
CA SER A 5 -9.21 -17.24 9.33
C SER A 5 -9.36 -15.94 10.12
N HIS A 6 -9.88 -16.00 11.35
CA HIS A 6 -9.99 -14.84 12.24
C HIS A 6 -8.62 -14.25 12.59
N TYR A 7 -7.66 -15.10 12.89
CA TYR A 7 -6.27 -14.69 13.15
C TYR A 7 -5.63 -14.04 11.91
N ILE A 8 -5.77 -14.67 10.74
CA ILE A 8 -5.26 -14.12 9.46
C ILE A 8 -5.90 -12.76 9.17
N MET A 9 -7.22 -12.63 9.36
CA MET A 9 -7.95 -11.38 9.18
C MET A 9 -7.45 -10.27 10.12
N GLY A 10 -7.01 -10.63 11.33
CA GLY A 10 -6.38 -9.69 12.26
C GLY A 10 -5.05 -9.13 11.76
N ILE A 11 -4.25 -9.92 11.04
CA ILE A 11 -3.02 -9.44 10.40
C ILE A 11 -3.35 -8.66 9.12
N TYR A 12 -4.31 -9.15 8.33
CA TYR A 12 -4.70 -8.57 7.04
C TYR A 12 -5.18 -7.11 7.16
N GLN A 13 -5.76 -6.72 8.29
CA GLN A 13 -6.14 -5.33 8.55
C GLN A 13 -4.96 -4.35 8.46
N LEU A 14 -3.72 -4.78 8.72
CA LEU A 14 -2.54 -3.93 8.48
C LEU A 14 -2.37 -3.59 7.00
N ASN A 15 -2.58 -4.55 6.09
CA ASN A 15 -2.53 -4.31 4.65
C ASN A 15 -3.62 -3.34 4.18
N LEU A 16 -4.81 -3.40 4.79
CA LEU A 16 -5.87 -2.43 4.52
C LEU A 16 -5.45 -1.02 4.91
N LEU A 17 -4.90 -0.84 6.11
CA LEU A 17 -4.47 0.49 6.60
C LEU A 17 -3.27 1.04 5.82
N LEU A 18 -2.32 0.19 5.42
CA LEU A 18 -1.21 0.58 4.56
C LEU A 18 -1.70 1.02 3.18
N ARG A 19 -2.62 0.26 2.57
CA ARG A 19 -3.26 0.65 1.31
C ARG A 19 -4.00 1.98 1.44
N ASP A 20 -4.84 2.11 2.46
CA ASP A 20 -5.64 3.32 2.68
C ASP A 20 -4.74 4.54 2.95
N SER A 21 -3.54 4.33 3.52
CA SER A 21 -2.55 5.39 3.69
C SER A 21 -2.05 5.94 2.35
N LEU A 22 -2.00 5.14 1.27
CA LEU A 22 -1.61 5.64 -0.07
C LEU A 22 -2.51 6.77 -0.54
N GLU A 23 -3.74 6.85 -0.04
CA GLU A 23 -4.64 7.95 -0.41
C GLU A 23 -4.05 9.32 -0.10
N TYR A 24 -3.24 9.46 0.96
CA TYR A 24 -2.58 10.73 1.30
C TYR A 24 -1.70 11.27 0.17
N MET A 25 -1.24 10.41 -0.73
CA MET A 25 -0.39 10.79 -1.86
C MET A 25 -1.21 11.12 -3.12
N LEU A 26 -2.54 11.00 -3.08
CA LEU A 26 -3.39 11.38 -4.21
C LEU A 26 -3.44 12.90 -4.36
N PRO A 27 -3.22 13.43 -5.58
CA PRO A 27 -3.22 14.86 -5.82
C PRO A 27 -4.61 15.46 -5.57
N ASN A 28 -4.64 16.68 -5.06
CA ASN A 28 -5.86 17.49 -4.83
C ASN A 28 -6.90 16.83 -3.90
N ARG A 29 -6.51 15.82 -3.12
CA ARG A 29 -7.38 15.20 -2.13
C ARG A 29 -7.18 15.88 -0.77
N THR A 30 -8.29 16.24 -0.14
CA THR A 30 -8.30 16.76 1.23
C THR A 30 -8.74 15.65 2.19
N PHE A 31 -8.17 15.64 3.39
CA PHE A 31 -8.48 14.65 4.40
C PHE A 31 -8.94 15.33 5.68
N THR A 32 -9.95 14.72 6.31
CA THR A 32 -10.41 15.14 7.62
C THR A 32 -9.53 14.53 8.71
N VAL A 33 -9.42 15.24 9.83
CA VAL A 33 -8.72 14.75 11.04
C VAL A 33 -9.35 13.43 11.53
N ASP A 34 -10.66 13.25 11.41
CA ASP A 34 -11.36 12.01 11.78
C ASP A 34 -10.84 10.78 11.01
N VAL A 35 -10.59 10.90 9.69
CA VAL A 35 -10.04 9.79 8.90
C VAL A 35 -8.62 9.45 9.37
N TYR A 36 -7.81 10.48 9.63
CA TYR A 36 -6.46 10.31 10.16
C TYR A 36 -6.45 9.61 11.51
N GLU A 37 -7.24 10.10 12.48
CA GLU A 37 -7.31 9.53 13.82
C GLU A 37 -7.83 8.08 13.83
N LYS A 38 -8.79 7.76 12.95
CA LYS A 38 -9.29 6.38 12.81
C LYS A 38 -8.18 5.44 12.33
N ARG A 39 -7.38 5.86 11.35
CA ARG A 39 -6.26 5.07 10.84
C ARG A 39 -5.14 4.95 11.88
N GLN A 40 -4.81 6.04 12.57
CA GLN A 40 -3.86 6.06 13.69
C GLN A 40 -4.27 5.06 14.79
N LYS A 41 -5.51 5.15 15.28
CA LYS A 41 -6.05 4.23 16.30
C LYS A 41 -6.04 2.77 15.82
N GLY A 42 -6.38 2.54 14.54
CA GLY A 42 -6.34 1.23 13.92
C GLY A 42 -4.94 0.62 13.93
N ILE A 43 -3.94 1.36 13.45
CA ILE A 43 -2.54 0.90 13.44
C ILE A 43 -2.06 0.64 14.86
N ALA A 44 -2.24 1.60 15.79
CA ALA A 44 -1.84 1.46 17.18
C ALA A 44 -2.43 0.19 17.82
N SER A 45 -3.71 -0.09 17.57
CA SER A 45 -4.39 -1.28 18.08
C SER A 45 -3.89 -2.58 17.45
N LEU A 46 -3.54 -2.58 16.16
CA LEU A 46 -3.02 -3.78 15.49
C LEU A 46 -1.56 -4.07 15.87
N LEU A 47 -0.82 -3.07 16.33
CA LEU A 47 0.54 -3.20 16.84
C LEU A 47 0.60 -3.43 18.36
N SER A 48 -0.51 -3.33 19.07
CA SER A 48 -0.55 -3.48 20.54
C SER A 48 -0.21 -4.91 20.97
N GLU A 49 0.15 -5.05 22.25
CA GLU A 49 0.30 -6.37 22.85
C GLU A 49 -0.97 -7.21 22.69
N ASN A 50 -0.80 -8.50 22.44
CA ASN A 50 -1.87 -9.49 22.24
C ASN A 50 -2.67 -9.35 20.93
N SER A 51 -2.30 -8.42 20.05
CA SER A 51 -2.79 -8.45 18.68
C SER A 51 -2.30 -9.71 17.93
N PRO A 52 -3.01 -10.15 16.87
CA PRO A 52 -2.53 -11.25 16.02
C PRO A 52 -1.14 -10.97 15.44
N PHE A 53 -0.85 -9.73 15.03
CA PHE A 53 0.45 -9.38 14.49
C PHE A 53 1.56 -9.39 15.55
N SER A 54 1.33 -8.84 16.74
CA SER A 54 2.32 -8.92 17.83
C SER A 54 2.57 -10.37 18.28
N SER A 55 1.54 -11.21 18.24
CA SER A 55 1.66 -12.65 18.50
C SER A 55 2.49 -13.34 17.43
N PHE A 56 2.31 -13.00 16.14
CA PHE A 56 3.19 -13.45 15.07
C PHE A 56 4.65 -13.08 15.35
N VAL A 57 4.91 -11.81 15.69
CA VAL A 57 6.28 -11.31 15.94
C VAL A 57 6.95 -12.08 17.08
N LYS A 58 6.28 -12.23 18.22
CA LYS A 58 6.79 -12.97 19.38
C LYS A 58 7.18 -14.42 19.05
N ASN A 59 6.49 -15.04 18.09
CA ASN A 59 6.69 -16.44 17.73
C ASN A 59 7.71 -16.67 16.61
N ASN A 60 8.25 -15.62 15.97
CA ASN A 60 9.10 -15.72 14.78
C ASN A 60 10.51 -15.09 14.92
N GLY A 61 10.88 -14.66 16.12
CA GLY A 61 12.25 -14.26 16.48
C GLY A 61 12.70 -12.89 15.93
N GLU A 62 14.01 -12.67 15.95
CA GLU A 62 14.66 -11.35 15.75
C GLU A 62 14.26 -10.64 14.44
N LYS A 63 14.16 -11.37 13.32
CA LYS A 63 13.73 -10.78 12.04
C LYS A 63 12.30 -10.25 12.08
N ALA A 64 11.43 -10.85 12.89
CA ALA A 64 10.05 -10.37 13.02
C ALA A 64 9.97 -9.12 13.91
N GLU A 65 10.91 -8.95 14.86
CA GLU A 65 11.02 -7.72 15.66
C GLU A 65 11.41 -6.52 14.80
N GLU A 66 12.29 -6.72 13.81
CA GLU A 66 12.61 -5.68 12.82
C GLU A 66 11.37 -5.21 12.05
N VAL A 67 10.49 -6.14 11.66
CA VAL A 67 9.21 -5.79 11.00
C VAL A 67 8.32 -4.96 11.94
N MET A 68 8.23 -5.32 13.22
CA MET A 68 7.50 -4.51 14.22
C MET A 68 8.09 -3.10 14.33
N ASN A 69 9.41 -2.98 14.37
CA ASN A 69 10.08 -1.68 14.44
C ASN A 69 9.80 -0.84 13.19
N ASN A 70 9.79 -1.44 12.01
CA ASN A 70 9.44 -0.74 10.77
C ASN A 70 7.98 -0.24 10.79
N PHE A 71 7.05 -1.01 11.35
CA PHE A 71 5.67 -0.55 11.57
C PHE A 71 5.57 0.59 12.58
N ARG A 72 6.35 0.53 13.67
CA ARG A 72 6.41 1.63 14.65
C ARG A 72 7.02 2.90 14.07
N ASN A 73 8.05 2.77 13.24
CA ASN A 73 8.61 3.90 12.50
C ASN A 73 7.58 4.50 11.55
N PHE A 74 6.82 3.67 10.83
CA PHE A 74 5.72 4.14 9.99
C PHE A 74 4.63 4.86 10.80
N GLU A 75 4.22 4.29 11.94
CA GLU A 75 3.28 4.94 12.87
C GLU A 75 3.81 6.29 13.35
N VAL A 76 5.10 6.39 13.67
CA VAL A 76 5.73 7.66 14.09
C VAL A 76 5.75 8.68 12.94
N GLU A 77 6.21 8.31 11.76
CA GLU A 77 6.41 9.23 10.63
C GLU A 77 5.10 9.72 10.01
N VAL A 78 4.04 8.90 10.06
CA VAL A 78 2.76 9.18 9.39
C VAL A 78 1.63 9.47 10.38
N TYR A 79 1.59 8.81 11.54
CA TYR A 79 0.44 8.82 12.44
C TYR A 79 0.78 9.27 13.87
N SER A 80 1.76 10.16 14.04
CA SER A 80 2.09 10.72 15.35
C SER A 80 2.14 12.24 15.34
N ASP A 81 2.04 12.85 16.53
CA ASP A 81 2.22 14.30 16.73
C ASP A 81 3.62 14.78 16.29
N LYS A 82 4.59 13.86 16.18
CA LYS A 82 5.95 14.13 15.71
C LYS A 82 6.17 13.71 14.26
N GLY A 83 5.12 13.25 13.58
CA GLY A 83 5.20 12.76 12.20
C GLY A 83 5.72 13.81 11.25
N SER A 84 6.61 13.40 10.35
CA SER A 84 7.19 14.32 9.38
C SER A 84 6.46 14.32 8.04
N ILE A 85 5.71 13.25 7.73
CA ILE A 85 5.10 13.02 6.41
C ILE A 85 3.66 13.53 6.35
N VAL A 86 2.84 13.15 7.32
CA VAL A 86 1.44 13.55 7.41
C VAL A 86 1.20 14.20 8.76
N LYS A 87 0.69 15.43 8.74
CA LYS A 87 0.55 16.28 9.93
C LYS A 87 -0.86 16.81 10.04
N ILE A 88 -1.34 16.92 11.27
CA ILE A 88 -2.57 17.66 11.55
C ILE A 88 -2.20 19.13 11.76
N HIS A 89 -2.79 20.00 10.97
CA HIS A 89 -2.68 21.46 11.11
C HIS A 89 -4.09 22.03 11.28
N SER A 90 -4.42 22.47 12.51
CA SER A 90 -5.77 22.88 12.90
C SER A 90 -6.79 21.77 12.63
N ASP A 91 -7.71 21.97 11.68
CA ASP A 91 -8.77 21.02 11.33
C ASP A 91 -8.49 20.27 10.01
N GLN A 92 -7.28 20.36 9.47
CA GLN A 92 -6.88 19.73 8.22
C GLN A 92 -5.67 18.84 8.37
N VAL A 93 -5.59 17.85 7.49
CA VAL A 93 -4.43 16.98 7.35
C VAL A 93 -3.59 17.50 6.19
N GLU A 94 -2.34 17.84 6.48
CA GLU A 94 -1.33 18.28 5.51
C GLU A 94 -0.34 17.15 5.23
N VAL A 95 0.13 17.07 3.98
CA VAL A 95 1.10 16.06 3.52
C VAL A 95 2.34 16.77 3.00
N ASP A 96 3.50 16.39 3.52
CA ASP A 96 4.79 16.92 3.05
C ASP A 96 5.20 16.24 1.75
N GLN A 97 5.08 16.98 0.64
CA GLN A 97 5.42 16.47 -0.69
C GLN A 97 6.89 16.05 -0.82
N ALA A 98 7.80 16.67 -0.07
CA ALA A 98 9.22 16.30 -0.10
C ALA A 98 9.48 14.93 0.54
N LYS A 99 8.48 14.33 1.20
CA LYS A 99 8.57 13.05 1.90
C LYS A 99 7.86 11.90 1.18
N HIS A 100 7.27 12.12 0.00
CA HIS A 100 6.57 11.08 -0.76
C HIS A 100 7.44 9.83 -1.01
N ILE A 101 8.71 10.01 -1.36
CA ILE A 101 9.65 8.89 -1.56
C ILE A 101 9.84 8.06 -0.29
N ALA A 102 10.07 8.71 0.85
CA ALA A 102 10.22 8.03 2.13
C ALA A 102 8.93 7.29 2.52
N PHE A 103 7.78 7.90 2.23
CA PHE A 103 6.47 7.27 2.42
C PHE A 103 6.32 6.00 1.56
N TYR A 104 6.63 6.07 0.26
CA TYR A 104 6.54 4.91 -0.63
C TYR A 104 7.47 3.78 -0.23
N GLU A 105 8.70 4.09 0.17
CA GLU A 105 9.66 3.12 0.66
C GLU A 105 9.10 2.31 1.85
N MET A 106 8.51 3.01 2.84
CA MET A 106 7.87 2.36 3.98
C MET A 106 6.64 1.56 3.57
N VAL A 107 5.69 2.17 2.85
CA VAL A 107 4.38 1.55 2.59
C VAL A 107 4.49 0.35 1.65
N VAL A 108 5.26 0.47 0.56
CA VAL A 108 5.43 -0.62 -0.41
C VAL A 108 6.17 -1.81 0.24
N GLY A 109 7.19 -1.54 1.04
CA GLY A 109 7.94 -2.58 1.75
C GLY A 109 7.13 -3.27 2.85
N LEU A 110 6.43 -2.51 3.69
CA LEU A 110 5.59 -3.05 4.75
C LEU A 110 4.41 -3.86 4.19
N PHE A 111 3.75 -3.36 3.13
CA PHE A 111 2.64 -4.05 2.51
C PHE A 111 3.07 -5.42 1.96
N GLN A 112 4.19 -5.45 1.22
CA GLN A 112 4.71 -6.70 0.68
C GLN A 112 5.08 -7.68 1.80
N THR A 113 5.66 -7.19 2.89
CA THR A 113 6.04 -8.00 4.05
C THR A 113 4.81 -8.67 4.68
N VAL A 114 3.75 -7.89 4.93
CA VAL A 114 2.50 -8.43 5.47
C VAL A 114 1.85 -9.38 4.47
N GLU A 115 1.86 -9.06 3.18
CA GLU A 115 1.33 -9.95 2.15
C GLU A 115 2.04 -11.31 2.16
N ASP A 116 3.38 -11.33 2.27
CA ASP A 116 4.14 -12.58 2.38
C ASP A 116 3.78 -13.39 3.64
N ILE A 117 3.54 -12.72 4.77
CA ILE A 117 3.05 -13.34 6.01
C ILE A 117 1.67 -13.96 5.80
N LEU A 118 0.73 -13.22 5.21
CA LEU A 118 -0.63 -13.69 4.93
C LEU A 118 -0.62 -14.93 4.04
N GLN A 119 0.16 -14.91 2.96
CA GLN A 119 0.32 -16.05 2.05
C GLN A 119 0.94 -17.26 2.77
N GLY A 120 1.89 -17.04 3.69
CA GLY A 120 2.43 -18.08 4.56
C GLY A 120 1.34 -18.76 5.41
N TYR A 121 0.47 -17.97 6.03
CA TYR A 121 -0.64 -18.48 6.84
C TYR A 121 -1.74 -19.15 6.00
N LEU A 122 -2.09 -18.63 4.83
CA LEU A 122 -3.03 -19.28 3.92
C LEU A 122 -2.53 -20.66 3.49
N ASN A 123 -1.24 -20.78 3.18
CA ASN A 123 -0.61 -22.06 2.85
C ASN A 123 -0.62 -23.04 4.04
N HIS A 124 -0.42 -22.55 5.26
CA HIS A 124 -0.55 -23.35 6.47
C HIS A 124 -2.00 -23.81 6.71
N ALA A 125 -2.98 -22.93 6.51
CA ALA A 125 -4.40 -23.23 6.64
C ALA A 125 -4.84 -24.33 5.65
N LYS A 126 -4.33 -24.30 4.41
CA LYS A 126 -4.55 -25.36 3.40
C LYS A 126 -4.02 -26.72 3.86
N LYS A 127 -2.84 -26.75 4.49
CA LYS A 127 -2.22 -27.98 5.03
C LYS A 127 -2.94 -28.54 6.26
N THR A 128 -3.60 -27.69 7.04
CA THR A 128 -4.28 -28.05 8.30
C THR A 128 -5.79 -28.17 8.16
N ASN A 129 -6.32 -28.09 6.94
CA ASN A 129 -7.76 -28.15 6.64
C ASN A 129 -8.60 -27.09 7.39
N THR A 130 -8.03 -25.90 7.60
CA THR A 130 -8.70 -24.72 8.20
C THR A 130 -8.84 -23.56 7.21
N TYR A 131 -8.60 -23.84 5.92
CA TYR A 131 -8.63 -22.86 4.85
C TYR A 131 -10.05 -22.43 4.47
N GLU A 132 -10.23 -21.14 4.22
CA GLU A 132 -11.46 -20.53 3.71
C GLU A 132 -11.14 -19.72 2.44
N GLU A 133 -11.72 -20.14 1.30
CA GLU A 133 -11.46 -19.53 -0.01
C GLU A 133 -11.88 -18.05 -0.09
N SER A 134 -12.94 -17.67 0.63
CA SER A 134 -13.41 -16.29 0.68
C SER A 134 -12.35 -15.33 1.23
N LEU A 135 -11.55 -15.77 2.20
CA LEU A 135 -10.48 -14.97 2.78
C LEU A 135 -9.31 -14.79 1.80
N GLU A 136 -8.89 -15.84 1.11
CA GLU A 136 -7.85 -15.74 0.06
C GLU A 136 -8.31 -14.77 -1.05
N LYS A 137 -9.56 -14.90 -1.52
CA LYS A 137 -10.12 -13.96 -2.51
C LYS A 137 -10.10 -12.51 -2.04
N ALA A 138 -10.43 -12.26 -0.77
CA ALA A 138 -10.39 -10.92 -0.20
C ALA A 138 -8.95 -10.37 -0.17
N ILE A 139 -7.98 -11.18 0.25
CA ILE A 139 -6.55 -10.82 0.29
C ILE A 139 -6.01 -10.55 -1.12
N ASP A 140 -6.23 -11.47 -2.07
CA ASP A 140 -5.75 -11.33 -3.45
C ASP A 140 -6.34 -10.10 -4.15
N SER A 141 -7.64 -9.83 -3.95
CA SER A 141 -8.28 -8.63 -4.49
C SER A 141 -7.77 -7.34 -3.86
N ASN A 142 -7.32 -7.39 -2.61
CA ASN A 142 -6.67 -6.25 -1.96
C ASN A 142 -5.24 -6.05 -2.46
N GLU A 143 -4.48 -7.12 -2.70
CA GLU A 143 -3.17 -7.01 -3.36
C GLU A 143 -3.32 -6.33 -4.72
N TYR A 144 -4.31 -6.75 -5.51
CA TYR A 144 -4.64 -6.12 -6.78
C TYR A 144 -4.94 -4.62 -6.60
N TYR A 145 -5.85 -4.29 -5.69
CA TYR A 145 -6.21 -2.89 -5.47
C TYR A 145 -5.04 -2.04 -4.97
N PHE A 146 -4.26 -2.56 -4.00
CA PHE A 146 -3.07 -1.89 -3.48
C PHE A 146 -2.05 -1.61 -4.59
N ARG A 147 -1.72 -2.62 -5.40
CA ARG A 147 -0.73 -2.43 -6.46
C ARG A 147 -1.19 -1.40 -7.46
N THR A 148 -2.45 -1.44 -7.87
CA THR A 148 -2.97 -0.43 -8.81
C THR A 148 -2.97 0.97 -8.22
N LEU A 149 -3.41 1.14 -6.97
CA LEU A 149 -3.40 2.43 -6.28
C LEU A 149 -1.97 2.94 -6.07
N SER A 150 -1.03 2.05 -5.75
CA SER A 150 0.38 2.41 -5.59
C SER A 150 1.00 2.87 -6.91
N HIS A 151 0.70 2.19 -8.03
CA HIS A 151 1.10 2.67 -9.35
C HIS A 151 0.50 4.03 -9.67
N LEU A 152 -0.77 4.28 -9.30
CA LEU A 152 -1.41 5.58 -9.54
C LEU A 152 -0.64 6.74 -8.92
N VAL A 153 -0.31 6.63 -7.63
CA VAL A 153 0.37 7.71 -6.91
C VAL A 153 1.85 7.82 -7.29
N ILE A 154 2.57 6.70 -7.45
CA ILE A 154 3.98 6.70 -7.82
C ILE A 154 4.18 7.20 -9.26
N VAL A 155 3.34 6.80 -10.20
CA VAL A 155 3.45 7.25 -11.61
C VAL A 155 3.14 8.74 -11.70
N HIS A 156 2.19 9.25 -10.93
CA HIS A 156 1.90 10.67 -10.88
C HIS A 156 3.13 11.49 -10.43
N ASP A 157 3.76 11.10 -9.33
CA ASP A 157 4.97 11.77 -8.83
C ASP A 157 6.17 11.60 -9.76
N LEU A 158 6.30 10.44 -10.41
CA LEU A 158 7.31 10.19 -11.43
C LEU A 158 7.15 11.15 -12.63
N ILE A 159 5.93 11.34 -13.13
CA ILE A 159 5.65 12.28 -14.22
C ILE A 159 6.01 13.71 -13.81
N LYS A 160 5.66 14.10 -12.58
CA LYS A 160 6.02 15.41 -12.02
C LYS A 160 7.55 15.59 -11.99
N ALA A 161 8.27 14.64 -11.39
CA ALA A 161 9.73 14.68 -11.31
C ALA A 161 10.39 14.70 -12.70
N PHE A 162 9.87 13.93 -13.65
CA PHE A 162 10.37 13.95 -15.02
C PHE A 162 10.18 15.32 -15.69
N ASN A 163 9.03 15.96 -15.52
CA ASN A 163 8.79 17.30 -16.05
C ASN A 163 9.72 18.34 -15.41
N GLU A 164 9.93 18.27 -14.09
CA GLU A 164 10.89 19.11 -13.37
C GLU A 164 12.33 18.90 -13.89
N PHE A 165 12.72 17.65 -14.14
CA PHE A 165 14.00 17.33 -14.75
C PHE A 165 14.16 17.95 -16.14
N GLN A 166 13.14 17.87 -17.00
CA GLN A 166 13.16 18.49 -18.33
C GLN A 166 13.30 20.01 -18.25
N VAL A 167 12.65 20.65 -17.27
CA VAL A 167 12.81 22.09 -17.00
C VAL A 167 14.25 22.40 -16.60
N ALA A 168 14.79 21.68 -15.62
CA ALA A 168 16.16 21.90 -15.13
C ALA A 168 17.21 21.71 -16.23
N MET A 169 17.05 20.69 -17.07
CA MET A 169 17.94 20.44 -18.21
C MET A 169 17.85 21.54 -19.28
N ARG A 170 16.66 22.09 -19.53
CA ARG A 170 16.50 23.21 -20.46
C ARG A 170 17.18 24.48 -19.92
N GLU A 171 17.04 24.74 -18.63
CA GLU A 171 17.69 25.88 -17.96
C GLU A 171 19.21 25.77 -17.95
N SER A 172 19.75 24.56 -17.81
CA SER A 172 21.18 24.27 -17.94
C SER A 172 21.65 24.08 -19.38
N LYS A 173 20.80 24.30 -20.39
CA LYS A 173 21.10 24.11 -21.82
C LYS A 173 21.58 22.69 -22.18
N GLY A 174 21.11 21.69 -21.45
CA GLY A 174 21.47 20.29 -21.64
C GLY A 174 22.67 19.84 -20.82
N GLU A 175 23.33 20.74 -20.10
CA GLU A 175 24.47 20.39 -19.25
C GLU A 175 24.02 19.80 -17.90
N PRO A 176 24.74 18.82 -17.35
CA PRO A 176 24.47 18.32 -16.01
C PRO A 176 24.50 19.44 -14.96
N SER A 177 23.50 19.47 -14.08
CA SER A 177 23.43 20.43 -12.97
C SER A 177 23.13 19.70 -11.65
N PRO A 178 23.50 20.27 -10.48
CA PRO A 178 23.16 19.68 -9.19
C PRO A 178 21.65 19.43 -9.03
N VAL A 179 20.82 20.35 -9.54
CA VAL A 179 19.35 20.22 -9.51
C VAL A 179 18.88 19.06 -10.38
N ALA A 180 19.36 18.97 -11.62
CA ALA A 180 18.99 17.88 -12.53
C ALA A 180 19.44 16.51 -11.98
N ASN A 181 20.63 16.44 -11.36
CA ASN A 181 21.13 15.21 -10.74
C ASN A 181 20.25 14.79 -9.55
N PHE A 182 19.88 15.72 -8.67
CA PHE A 182 19.01 15.44 -7.53
C PHE A 182 17.64 14.89 -7.98
N ILE A 183 17.01 15.53 -8.97
CA ILE A 183 15.72 15.06 -9.51
C ILE A 183 15.88 13.68 -10.19
N ASN A 184 16.99 13.45 -10.88
CA ASN A 184 17.27 12.16 -11.50
C ASN A 184 17.44 11.02 -10.48
N ASP A 185 18.02 11.31 -9.31
CA ASP A 185 18.08 10.35 -8.20
C ASP A 185 16.68 9.99 -7.70
N ASP A 186 15.77 10.96 -7.61
CA ASP A 186 14.38 10.74 -7.24
C ASP A 186 13.61 9.93 -8.30
N ILE A 187 13.78 10.24 -9.58
CA ILE A 187 13.25 9.43 -10.70
C ILE A 187 13.72 7.97 -10.58
N THR A 188 14.99 7.76 -10.26
CA THR A 188 15.56 6.41 -10.09
C THR A 188 14.90 5.67 -8.93
N LYS A 189 14.57 6.33 -7.83
CA LYS A 189 13.84 5.72 -6.70
C LYS A 189 12.41 5.34 -7.11
N TYR A 190 11.69 6.20 -7.83
CA TYR A 190 10.35 5.86 -8.34
C TYR A 190 10.37 4.64 -9.26
N TYR A 191 11.37 4.53 -10.16
CA TYR A 191 11.57 3.33 -10.96
C TYR A 191 11.87 2.10 -10.10
N GLY A 192 12.64 2.26 -9.03
CA GLY A 192 12.90 1.21 -8.05
C GLY A 192 11.62 0.67 -7.43
N PHE A 193 10.69 1.54 -7.04
CA PHE A 193 9.39 1.13 -6.49
C PHE A 193 8.53 0.38 -7.52
N ILE A 194 8.45 0.86 -8.76
CA ILE A 194 7.72 0.18 -9.85
C ILE A 194 8.32 -1.21 -10.12
N ALA A 195 9.66 -1.29 -10.18
CA ALA A 195 10.37 -2.55 -10.39
C ALA A 195 10.15 -3.53 -9.23
N PHE A 196 10.16 -3.03 -7.99
CA PHE A 196 9.86 -3.83 -6.80
C PHE A 196 8.43 -4.38 -6.87
N GLN A 197 7.44 -3.54 -7.15
CA GLN A 197 6.06 -3.99 -7.28
C GLN A 197 5.88 -5.04 -8.36
N LYS A 198 6.51 -4.85 -9.53
CA LYS A 198 6.50 -5.84 -10.62
C LYS A 198 7.11 -7.18 -10.19
N LYS A 199 8.26 -7.15 -9.51
CA LYS A 199 8.99 -8.36 -9.08
C LYS A 199 8.16 -9.22 -8.12
N HIS A 200 7.41 -8.58 -7.23
CA HIS A 200 6.68 -9.27 -6.17
C HIS A 200 5.18 -9.48 -6.50
N ASN A 201 4.73 -9.09 -7.69
CA ASN A 201 3.35 -9.17 -8.11
C ASN A 201 2.81 -10.61 -8.22
N ARG A 202 1.68 -10.89 -7.56
CA ARG A 202 0.92 -12.14 -7.70
C ARG A 202 -0.40 -11.98 -8.44
N VAL A 203 -0.78 -10.76 -8.80
CA VAL A 203 -1.99 -10.47 -9.58
C VAL A 203 -1.89 -11.14 -10.94
N LYS A 204 -2.93 -11.87 -11.34
CA LYS A 204 -3.00 -12.64 -12.59
C LYS A 204 -3.95 -12.03 -13.63
N ASP A 205 -4.62 -10.95 -13.28
CA ASP A 205 -5.61 -10.32 -14.15
C ASP A 205 -4.94 -9.74 -15.41
N ALA A 206 -5.51 -10.02 -16.58
CA ALA A 206 -4.93 -9.62 -17.85
C ALA A 206 -4.90 -8.10 -18.04
N SER A 207 -5.96 -7.36 -17.66
CA SER A 207 -6.00 -5.91 -17.85
C SER A 207 -5.04 -5.20 -16.90
N TYR A 208 -4.81 -5.77 -15.72
CA TYR A 208 -3.74 -5.30 -14.84
C TYR A 208 -2.35 -5.45 -15.49
N HIS A 209 -2.07 -6.57 -16.13
CA HIS A 209 -0.79 -6.75 -16.85
C HIS A 209 -0.64 -5.81 -18.05
N GLU A 210 -1.73 -5.55 -18.79
CA GLU A 210 -1.74 -4.53 -19.85
C GLU A 210 -1.40 -3.12 -19.30
N MET A 211 -1.97 -2.76 -18.15
CA MET A 211 -1.64 -1.51 -17.44
C MET A 211 -0.17 -1.47 -17.04
N LEU A 212 0.38 -2.56 -16.48
CA LEU A 212 1.80 -2.65 -16.12
C LEU A 212 2.72 -2.52 -17.34
N ASP A 213 2.34 -3.06 -18.49
CA ASP A 213 3.13 -2.94 -19.71
C ASP A 213 3.20 -1.49 -20.19
N LYS A 214 2.10 -0.73 -20.06
CA LYS A 214 2.08 0.71 -20.32
C LYS A 214 2.97 1.48 -19.34
N VAL A 215 2.91 1.17 -18.04
CA VAL A 215 3.80 1.79 -17.04
C VAL A 215 5.27 1.48 -17.35
N ASN A 216 5.60 0.24 -17.71
CA ASN A 216 6.97 -0.13 -18.07
C ASN A 216 7.44 0.60 -19.34
N MET A 217 6.56 0.76 -20.33
CA MET A 217 6.86 1.54 -21.53
C MET A 217 7.15 3.01 -21.18
N LEU A 218 6.37 3.61 -20.29
CA LEU A 218 6.59 4.96 -19.78
C LEU A 218 7.99 5.10 -19.17
N VAL A 219 8.34 4.22 -18.24
CA VAL A 219 9.66 4.20 -17.58
C VAL A 219 10.80 4.06 -18.59
N GLN A 220 10.66 3.14 -19.56
CA GLN A 220 11.68 2.94 -20.61
C GLN A 220 11.82 4.15 -21.53
N ALA A 221 10.71 4.81 -21.87
CA ALA A 221 10.71 6.01 -22.70
C ALA A 221 11.38 7.19 -21.98
N MET A 222 11.00 7.44 -20.73
CA MET A 222 11.60 8.48 -19.89
C MET A 222 13.10 8.24 -19.65
N SER A 223 13.54 6.97 -19.56
CA SER A 223 14.96 6.64 -19.41
C SER A 223 15.74 6.58 -20.74
N GLY A 224 15.12 6.93 -21.87
CA GLY A 224 15.74 6.86 -23.20
C GLY A 224 16.06 5.45 -23.71
N LYS A 225 15.54 4.40 -23.06
CA LYS A 225 15.75 2.99 -23.45
C LYS A 225 14.79 2.55 -24.56
N ARG A 226 13.73 3.32 -24.79
CA ARG A 226 12.71 3.06 -25.80
C ARG A 226 12.29 4.37 -26.45
N SER A 227 12.20 4.38 -27.77
CA SER A 227 11.61 5.51 -28.50
C SER A 227 10.11 5.59 -28.22
N LEU A 228 9.57 6.81 -28.20
CA LEU A 228 8.12 7.00 -28.20
C LEU A 228 7.50 6.36 -29.46
N PRO A 229 6.27 5.82 -29.37
CA PRO A 229 5.52 5.40 -30.55
C PRO A 229 5.43 6.52 -31.60
N GLU A 230 5.43 6.14 -32.87
CA GLU A 230 5.39 7.10 -33.97
C GLU A 230 4.17 8.04 -33.86
N GLY A 231 4.42 9.34 -34.00
CA GLY A 231 3.38 10.37 -33.90
C GLY A 231 2.89 10.69 -32.48
N THR A 232 3.49 10.10 -31.43
CA THR A 232 3.09 10.36 -30.03
C THR A 232 4.08 11.27 -29.30
N THR A 233 3.56 12.02 -28.33
CA THR A 233 4.36 12.85 -27.43
C THR A 233 4.36 12.29 -26.01
N PHE A 234 5.28 12.75 -25.15
CA PHE A 234 5.25 12.41 -23.73
C PHE A 234 3.92 12.75 -23.05
N PRO A 235 3.32 13.94 -23.24
CA PRO A 235 1.98 14.23 -22.74
C PRO A 235 0.90 13.22 -23.17
N ASP A 236 0.93 12.75 -24.42
CA ASP A 236 -0.02 11.72 -24.88
C ASP A 236 0.18 10.40 -24.14
N LEU A 237 1.45 10.00 -23.96
CA LEU A 237 1.82 8.79 -23.22
C LEU A 237 1.44 8.88 -21.74
N PHE A 238 1.66 10.03 -21.09
CA PHE A 238 1.29 10.26 -19.69
C PHE A 238 -0.22 10.06 -19.51
N LYS A 239 -1.01 10.70 -20.38
CA LYS A 239 -2.46 10.61 -20.35
C LYS A 239 -2.95 9.18 -20.55
N ASP A 240 -2.41 8.44 -21.52
CA ASP A 240 -2.81 7.04 -21.78
C ASP A 240 -2.50 6.13 -20.57
N VAL A 241 -1.33 6.31 -19.96
CA VAL A 241 -0.91 5.54 -18.78
C VAL A 241 -1.79 5.87 -17.58
N GLU A 242 -1.97 7.16 -17.25
CA GLU A 242 -2.82 7.60 -16.14
C GLU A 242 -4.26 7.10 -16.29
N GLN A 243 -4.84 7.21 -17.49
CA GLN A 243 -6.18 6.69 -17.77
C GLN A 243 -6.26 5.16 -17.61
N SER A 244 -5.23 4.43 -18.05
CA SER A 244 -5.16 2.98 -17.88
C SER A 244 -5.11 2.59 -16.41
N ILE A 245 -4.32 3.31 -15.60
CA ILE A 245 -4.22 3.06 -14.16
C ILE A 245 -5.54 3.41 -13.46
N LEU A 246 -6.16 4.55 -13.78
CA LEU A 246 -7.43 4.97 -13.18
C LEU A 246 -8.56 3.96 -13.43
N LYS A 247 -8.72 3.51 -14.68
CA LYS A 247 -9.70 2.47 -15.04
C LYS A 247 -9.46 1.18 -14.24
N GLU A 248 -8.20 0.81 -14.07
CA GLU A 248 -7.81 -0.37 -13.32
C GLU A 248 -8.03 -0.19 -11.81
N ALA A 249 -7.85 1.02 -11.29
CA ALA A 249 -8.09 1.36 -9.89
C ALA A 249 -9.58 1.21 -9.56
N GLU A 250 -10.47 1.72 -10.41
CA GLU A 250 -11.93 1.56 -10.28
C GLU A 250 -12.35 0.09 -10.29
N LYS A 251 -11.80 -0.70 -11.24
CA LYS A 251 -12.10 -2.13 -11.36
C LYS A 251 -11.65 -2.91 -10.11
N SER A 252 -10.40 -2.70 -9.70
CA SER A 252 -9.81 -3.42 -8.56
C SER A 252 -10.45 -3.04 -7.22
N GLU A 253 -10.83 -1.76 -7.04
CA GLU A 253 -11.59 -1.31 -5.88
C GLU A 253 -12.97 -1.97 -5.82
N ALA A 254 -13.71 -2.00 -6.95
CA ALA A 254 -15.02 -2.62 -7.01
C ALA A 254 -14.96 -4.11 -6.69
N LEU A 255 -13.96 -4.82 -7.23
CA LEU A 255 -13.72 -6.22 -6.93
C LEU A 255 -13.44 -6.44 -5.43
N TRP A 256 -12.52 -5.65 -4.86
CA TRP A 256 -12.19 -5.74 -3.44
C TRP A 256 -13.41 -5.50 -2.55
N LYS A 257 -14.24 -4.50 -2.84
CA LYS A 257 -15.46 -4.23 -2.05
C LYS A 257 -16.40 -5.45 -2.02
N VAL A 258 -16.56 -6.13 -3.14
CA VAL A 258 -17.42 -7.31 -3.27
C VAL A 258 -16.87 -8.52 -2.51
N THR A 259 -15.56 -8.76 -2.56
CA THR A 259 -14.92 -9.90 -1.89
C THR A 259 -14.72 -9.66 -0.39
N PHE A 260 -14.44 -8.42 0.01
CA PHE A 260 -14.11 -8.05 1.39
C PHE A 260 -15.34 -7.98 2.30
N ALA A 261 -16.44 -7.38 1.82
CA ALA A 261 -17.60 -7.13 2.67
C ALA A 261 -18.17 -8.40 3.36
N PRO A 262 -18.31 -9.55 2.68
CA PRO A 262 -18.75 -10.79 3.33
C PRO A 262 -17.78 -11.26 4.43
N VAL A 263 -16.47 -11.24 4.14
CA VAL A 263 -15.42 -11.68 5.08
C VAL A 263 -15.40 -10.79 6.33
N MET A 264 -15.54 -9.47 6.15
CA MET A 264 -15.59 -8.52 7.25
C MET A 264 -16.84 -8.74 8.14
N ASN A 265 -18.00 -9.00 7.54
CA ASN A 265 -19.21 -9.30 8.29
C ASN A 265 -19.06 -10.58 9.13
N GLU A 266 -18.46 -11.62 8.56
CA GLU A 266 -18.15 -12.85 9.29
C GLU A 266 -17.15 -12.61 10.43
N TYR A 267 -16.11 -11.81 10.19
CA TYR A 267 -15.12 -11.44 11.20
C TYR A 267 -15.75 -10.70 12.38
N ILE A 268 -16.61 -9.72 12.11
CA ILE A 268 -17.33 -8.96 13.14
C ILE A 268 -18.22 -9.89 13.96
N LYS A 269 -18.99 -10.76 13.28
CA LYS A 269 -19.87 -11.73 13.95
C LYS A 269 -19.07 -12.68 14.86
N PHE A 270 -17.99 -13.27 14.35
CA PHE A 270 -17.12 -14.16 15.11
C PHE A 270 -16.51 -13.45 16.32
N SER A 271 -16.04 -12.22 16.15
CA SER A 271 -15.42 -11.43 17.23
C SER A 271 -16.40 -11.11 18.35
N LYS A 272 -17.66 -10.77 18.01
CA LYS A 272 -18.72 -10.55 19.00
C LYS A 272 -19.04 -11.82 19.79
N GLU A 273 -19.23 -12.94 19.09
CA GLU A 273 -19.52 -14.23 19.73
C GLU A 273 -18.37 -14.69 20.64
N ALA A 274 -17.11 -14.44 20.25
CA ALA A 274 -15.94 -14.75 21.07
C ALA A 274 -15.88 -13.88 22.33
N ALA A 275 -16.17 -12.58 22.22
CA ALA A 275 -16.21 -11.66 23.36
C ALA A 275 -17.31 -12.04 24.36
N GLU A 276 -18.53 -12.34 23.88
CA GLU A 276 -19.64 -12.78 24.72
C GLU A 276 -19.33 -14.09 25.46
N LYS A 277 -18.67 -15.04 24.79
CA LYS A 277 -18.23 -16.30 25.43
C LYS A 277 -17.17 -16.05 26.50
N ALA A 278 -16.22 -15.14 26.26
CA ALA A 278 -15.20 -14.79 27.24
C ALA A 278 -15.82 -14.13 28.48
N GLN A 279 -16.76 -13.20 28.27
CA GLN A 279 -17.47 -12.53 29.36
C GLN A 279 -18.27 -13.52 30.21
N LYS A 280 -19.08 -14.39 29.59
CA LYS A 280 -19.83 -15.43 30.33
C LYS A 280 -18.92 -16.37 31.11
N LYS A 281 -17.74 -16.70 30.57
CA LYS A 281 -16.75 -17.53 31.27
C LYS A 281 -16.19 -16.83 32.50
N MET A 282 -15.95 -15.52 32.42
CA MET A 282 -15.51 -14.72 33.58
C MET A 282 -16.61 -14.59 34.63
N GLU A 283 -17.86 -14.37 34.22
CA GLU A 283 -19.02 -14.29 35.12
C GLU A 283 -19.27 -15.62 35.85
N ASN A 284 -19.01 -16.76 35.20
CA ASN A 284 -19.13 -18.08 35.83
C ASN A 284 -17.95 -18.45 36.75
N LEU A 285 -16.86 -17.67 36.73
CA LEU A 285 -15.67 -17.87 37.56
C LEU A 285 -15.60 -16.89 38.75
N ALA A 286 -16.48 -15.89 38.79
CA ALA A 286 -16.62 -14.89 39.85
C ALA A 286 -17.70 -15.32 40.85
#